data_AF-B6F156-F1
#
_entry.id   AF-B6F156-F1
#
_cell.length_a   1.000
_cell.length_b   1.000
_cell.length_c   1.000
_cell.angle_alpha   90.00
_cell.angle_beta   90.00
_cell.angle_gamma   90.00
#
_symmetry.space_group_name_H-M   'P 1'
#
loop_
_entity.id
_entity.type
_entity.pdbx_description
1 polymer ?
#
loop_
_entity_poly.entity_id
_entity_poly.type
_entity_poly.pdbx_seq_one_letter_code
_entity_poly.pdbx_strand_id
1 'polypeptide(L)'
;MVSNGSLIDNKKAKMLSKYNINIQFTIDGYNAEINNLTRGKNSFESQINALELLRKNNFKGFLNIRTNLWSKNLSYKNIKGIVEICEKFEVLRLDLVEAKKNGSFNEILLESDYKKVKSIIDKLNTKVNIVYERDIEEFKCELDKDLMNIEFGLRISANGDVFPCQYFLDKQFSIGNIYHNTLEDIIYGDKNKKIIDLISLRKSFIKKCTDCVYGDKCNAGCPAKAYLNNNNIFTIDGSCYKRKLDFANYYIKLI
;
A
#
# COMPACT_ATOMS: atom_id res chain seq x y z
N MET A 1 2.37 -12.99 -1.03
CA MET A 1 3.70 -12.58 -1.52
C MET A 1 3.53 -11.47 -2.53
N VAL A 2 4.32 -10.39 -2.45
CA VAL A 2 4.41 -9.35 -3.49
C VAL A 2 5.75 -9.50 -4.20
N SER A 3 5.77 -9.51 -5.53
CA SER A 3 6.99 -9.73 -6.32
C SER A 3 7.01 -8.89 -7.58
N ASN A 4 8.20 -8.51 -8.03
CA ASN A 4 8.41 -7.91 -9.36
C ASN A 4 8.58 -8.96 -10.46
N GLY A 5 8.62 -10.25 -10.12
CA GLY A 5 8.71 -11.37 -11.06
C GLY A 5 10.09 -11.61 -11.70
N SER A 6 11.06 -10.72 -11.53
CA SER A 6 12.30 -10.74 -12.33
C SER A 6 13.16 -11.99 -12.16
N LEU A 7 13.05 -12.67 -11.02
CA LEU A 7 13.85 -13.86 -10.69
C LEU A 7 13.03 -15.13 -10.60
N ILE A 8 11.77 -15.13 -11.05
CA ILE A 8 10.94 -16.35 -11.08
C ILE A 8 11.39 -17.18 -12.28
N ASP A 9 12.23 -18.17 -12.00
CA ASP A 9 12.62 -19.24 -12.93
C ASP A 9 11.70 -20.46 -12.77
N ASN A 10 11.92 -21.49 -13.59
CA ASN A 10 11.10 -22.71 -13.55
C ASN A 10 11.16 -23.44 -12.19
N LYS A 11 12.30 -23.42 -11.49
CA LYS A 11 12.44 -24.05 -10.17
C LYS A 11 11.59 -23.31 -9.13
N LYS A 12 11.65 -21.98 -9.13
CA LYS A 12 10.83 -21.14 -8.24
C LYS A 12 9.35 -21.23 -8.59
N ALA A 13 8.99 -21.22 -9.88
CA ALA A 13 7.62 -21.40 -10.32
C ALA A 13 7.05 -22.74 -9.84
N LYS A 14 7.78 -23.85 -10.01
CA LYS A 14 7.38 -25.17 -9.49
C LYS A 14 7.19 -25.16 -7.97
N MET A 15 8.08 -24.50 -7.24
CA MET A 15 7.95 -24.35 -5.79
C MET A 15 6.70 -23.54 -5.41
N LEU A 16 6.47 -22.40 -6.06
CA LEU A 16 5.30 -21.54 -5.83
C LEU A 16 3.98 -22.28 -6.14
N SER A 17 3.93 -23.03 -7.24
CA SER A 17 2.78 -23.88 -7.62
C SER A 17 2.53 -25.03 -6.65
N LYS A 18 3.58 -25.56 -6.01
CA LYS A 18 3.41 -26.60 -4.99
C LYS A 18 2.66 -26.07 -3.76
N TYR A 19 2.96 -24.85 -3.32
CA TYR A 19 2.37 -24.27 -2.11
C TYR A 19 1.12 -23.42 -2.37
N ASN A 20 0.87 -23.02 -3.62
CA ASN A 20 -0.28 -22.19 -4.03
C ASN A 20 -0.45 -20.92 -3.19
N ILE A 21 0.66 -20.29 -2.81
CA ILE A 21 0.64 -19.04 -2.03
C ILE A 21 0.03 -17.91 -2.87
N ASN A 22 -0.65 -16.95 -2.25
CA ASN A 22 -1.15 -15.78 -2.99
C ASN A 22 0.02 -14.93 -3.50
N ILE A 23 0.00 -14.55 -4.78
CA ILE A 23 1.07 -13.75 -5.42
C ILE A 23 0.46 -12.50 -6.03
N GLN A 24 1.05 -11.35 -5.71
CA GLN A 24 0.78 -10.10 -6.39
C GLN A 24 1.99 -9.68 -7.23
N PHE A 25 1.77 -9.42 -8.51
CA PHE A 25 2.73 -8.74 -9.38
C PHE A 25 2.38 -7.27 -9.51
N THR A 26 3.38 -6.42 -9.68
CA THR A 26 3.15 -5.00 -9.98
C THR A 26 3.50 -4.70 -11.43
N ILE A 27 2.48 -4.50 -12.27
CA ILE A 27 2.61 -4.22 -13.71
C ILE A 27 1.94 -2.86 -13.95
N ASP A 28 2.71 -1.84 -14.34
CA ASP A 28 2.20 -0.48 -14.54
C ASP A 28 1.79 -0.20 -15.99
N GLY A 29 2.15 -1.08 -16.92
CA GLY A 29 1.86 -0.92 -18.34
C GLY A 29 1.54 -2.25 -19.04
N TYR A 30 0.64 -2.22 -20.02
CA TYR A 30 0.34 -3.38 -20.87
C TYR A 30 1.46 -3.76 -21.85
N ASN A 31 2.51 -2.94 -21.94
CA ASN A 31 3.67 -3.16 -22.77
C ASN A 31 4.95 -2.65 -22.08
N ALA A 32 6.10 -3.01 -22.65
CA ALA A 32 7.41 -2.60 -22.15
C ALA A 32 7.60 -1.07 -22.16
N GLU A 33 7.07 -0.38 -23.17
CA GLU A 33 7.19 1.09 -23.31
C GLU A 33 6.62 1.81 -22.08
N ILE A 34 5.43 1.46 -21.61
CA ILE A 34 4.78 2.11 -20.48
C ILE A 34 5.29 1.53 -19.15
N ASN A 35 5.39 0.21 -19.05
CA ASN A 35 5.74 -0.45 -17.79
C ASN A 35 7.17 -0.10 -17.34
N ASN A 36 8.11 -0.07 -18.28
CA ASN A 36 9.52 0.12 -17.96
C ASN A 36 9.84 1.57 -17.54
N LEU A 37 8.94 2.55 -17.77
CA LEU A 37 9.08 3.93 -17.28
C LEU A 37 9.26 3.99 -15.75
N THR A 38 8.59 3.09 -15.03
CA THR A 38 8.56 3.10 -13.55
C THR A 38 9.15 1.83 -12.94
N ARG A 39 9.17 0.73 -13.70
CA ARG A 39 9.64 -0.58 -13.24
C ARG A 39 11.07 -0.91 -13.65
N GLY A 40 11.65 -0.12 -14.54
CA GLY A 40 13.00 -0.31 -15.07
C GLY A 40 13.03 -1.21 -16.31
N LYS A 41 14.19 -1.24 -16.95
CA LYS A 41 14.43 -1.97 -18.22
C LYS A 41 14.17 -3.47 -18.04
N ASN A 42 13.55 -4.08 -19.05
CA ASN A 42 13.23 -5.52 -19.13
C ASN A 42 12.25 -6.05 -18.06
N SER A 43 11.63 -5.16 -17.28
CA SER A 43 10.74 -5.56 -16.19
C SER A 43 9.45 -6.19 -16.72
N PHE A 44 8.87 -5.63 -17.79
CA PHE A 44 7.65 -6.15 -18.41
C PHE A 44 7.84 -7.59 -18.89
N GLU A 45 8.90 -7.84 -19.66
CA GLU A 45 9.21 -9.15 -20.22
C GLU A 45 9.42 -10.19 -19.11
N SER A 46 10.12 -9.80 -18.04
CA SER A 46 10.36 -10.69 -16.91
C SER A 46 9.07 -11.02 -16.15
N GLN A 47 8.15 -10.06 -16.02
CA GLN A 47 6.83 -10.25 -15.39
C GLN A 47 5.94 -11.17 -16.21
N ILE A 48 5.89 -10.98 -17.54
CA ILE A 48 5.15 -11.87 -18.44
C ILE A 48 5.73 -13.29 -18.41
N ASN A 49 7.05 -13.44 -18.47
CA ASN A 49 7.70 -14.75 -18.35
C ASN A 49 7.41 -15.43 -17.00
N ALA A 50 7.35 -14.67 -15.89
CA ALA A 50 6.97 -15.22 -14.60
C ALA A 50 5.54 -15.78 -14.59
N LEU A 51 4.58 -15.06 -15.18
CA LEU A 51 3.19 -15.53 -15.34
C LEU A 51 3.12 -16.78 -16.23
N GLU A 52 3.87 -16.81 -17.33
CA GLU A 52 3.98 -17.99 -18.22
C GLU A 52 4.52 -19.21 -17.50
N LEU A 53 5.59 -19.06 -16.70
CA LEU A 53 6.18 -20.14 -15.93
C LEU A 53 5.24 -20.65 -14.83
N LEU A 54 4.51 -19.77 -14.15
CA LEU A 54 3.51 -20.16 -13.16
C LEU A 54 2.38 -20.97 -13.81
N ARG A 55 1.85 -20.50 -14.94
CA ARG A 55 0.82 -21.20 -15.71
C ARG A 55 1.32 -22.57 -16.19
N LYS A 56 2.53 -22.64 -16.76
CA LYS A 56 3.16 -23.90 -17.22
C LYS A 56 3.35 -24.92 -16.09
N ASN A 57 3.55 -24.44 -14.87
CA ASN A 57 3.67 -25.27 -13.68
C ASN A 57 2.32 -25.48 -12.95
N ASN A 58 1.18 -25.26 -13.61
CA ASN A 58 -0.17 -25.44 -13.07
C ASN A 58 -0.38 -24.76 -11.71
N PHE A 59 0.09 -23.51 -11.58
CA PHE A 59 -0.16 -22.71 -10.38
C PHE A 59 -1.66 -22.51 -10.16
N LYS A 60 -2.17 -22.79 -8.95
CA LYS A 60 -3.59 -22.66 -8.58
C LYS A 60 -3.83 -21.67 -7.44
N GLY A 61 -2.79 -20.99 -6.96
CA GLY A 61 -2.93 -19.95 -5.95
C GLY A 61 -3.63 -18.70 -6.48
N PHE A 62 -3.98 -17.78 -5.59
CA PHE A 62 -4.57 -16.52 -6.01
C PHE A 62 -3.52 -15.61 -6.65
N LEU A 63 -3.76 -15.19 -7.90
CA LEU A 63 -2.97 -14.19 -8.59
C LEU A 63 -3.67 -12.83 -8.56
N ASN A 64 -2.89 -11.80 -8.24
CA ASN A 64 -3.28 -10.40 -8.30
C ASN A 64 -2.29 -9.61 -9.17
N ILE A 65 -2.79 -8.68 -9.97
CA ILE A 65 -1.94 -7.65 -10.58
C ILE A 65 -2.29 -6.32 -9.94
N ARG A 66 -1.26 -5.60 -9.47
CA ARG A 66 -1.37 -4.21 -9.05
C ARG A 66 -0.79 -3.29 -10.11
N THR A 67 -1.54 -2.26 -10.48
CA THR A 67 -1.09 -1.16 -11.33
C THR A 67 -1.02 0.11 -10.48
N ASN A 68 0.16 0.72 -10.39
CA ASN A 68 0.26 2.06 -9.80
C ASN A 68 -0.08 3.09 -10.89
N LEU A 69 -1.26 3.72 -10.77
CA LEU A 69 -1.77 4.70 -11.72
C LEU A 69 -1.11 6.08 -11.51
N TRP A 70 -0.66 6.67 -12.61
CA TRP A 70 -0.04 8.00 -12.68
C TRP A 70 -0.32 8.62 -14.06
N SER A 71 0.01 9.89 -14.24
CA SER A 71 -0.48 10.65 -15.42
C SER A 71 -0.09 10.02 -16.75
N LYS A 72 1.06 9.33 -16.83
CA LYS A 72 1.57 8.74 -18.08
C LYS A 72 1.00 7.36 -18.42
N ASN A 73 0.38 6.65 -17.47
CA ASN A 73 -0.23 5.35 -17.74
C ASN A 73 -1.77 5.37 -17.69
N LEU A 74 -2.37 6.53 -17.41
CA LEU A 74 -3.83 6.70 -17.37
C LEU A 74 -4.43 6.84 -18.77
N SER A 75 -4.66 5.70 -19.42
CA SER A 75 -5.40 5.61 -20.68
C SER A 75 -6.29 4.37 -20.73
N TYR A 76 -7.38 4.45 -21.50
CA TYR A 76 -8.25 3.28 -21.75
C TYR A 76 -7.43 2.12 -22.35
N LYS A 77 -6.55 2.42 -23.32
CA LYS A 77 -5.67 1.43 -23.97
C LYS A 77 -4.81 0.69 -22.95
N ASN A 78 -4.19 1.41 -22.02
CA ASN A 78 -3.31 0.80 -21.03
C ASN A 78 -4.09 -0.10 -20.05
N ILE A 79 -5.16 0.42 -19.45
CA ILE A 79 -5.93 -0.33 -18.46
C ILE A 79 -6.60 -1.55 -19.12
N LYS A 80 -7.17 -1.38 -20.33
CA LYS A 80 -7.72 -2.51 -21.09
C LYS A 80 -6.65 -3.56 -21.40
N GLY A 81 -5.46 -3.16 -21.85
CA GLY A 81 -4.38 -4.10 -22.14
C GLY A 81 -3.90 -4.86 -20.89
N ILE A 82 -3.91 -4.24 -19.71
CA ILE A 82 -3.61 -4.94 -18.45
C ILE A 82 -4.72 -5.93 -18.09
N VAL A 83 -5.99 -5.59 -18.32
CA VAL A 83 -7.11 -6.54 -18.17
C VAL A 83 -6.95 -7.73 -19.12
N GLU A 84 -6.57 -7.49 -20.38
CA GLU A 84 -6.29 -8.57 -21.35
C GLU A 84 -5.14 -9.48 -20.89
N ILE A 85 -4.10 -8.92 -20.26
CA ILE A 85 -3.04 -9.71 -19.61
C ILE A 85 -3.63 -10.54 -18.45
N CYS A 86 -4.47 -9.94 -17.60
CA CYS A 86 -5.11 -10.65 -16.50
C CYS A 86 -5.93 -11.84 -17.02
N GLU A 87 -6.77 -11.62 -18.03
CA GLU A 87 -7.58 -12.67 -18.65
C GLU A 87 -6.73 -13.77 -19.29
N LYS A 88 -5.68 -13.40 -20.04
CA LYS A 88 -4.74 -14.35 -20.67
C LYS A 88 -4.09 -15.28 -19.65
N PHE A 89 -3.79 -14.78 -18.46
CA PHE A 89 -3.09 -15.52 -17.41
C PHE A 89 -3.98 -15.94 -16.24
N GLU A 90 -5.30 -15.87 -16.40
CA GLU A 90 -6.29 -16.28 -15.41
C GLU A 90 -6.10 -15.57 -14.04
N VAL A 91 -5.62 -14.33 -14.07
CA VAL A 91 -5.48 -13.45 -12.90
C VAL A 91 -6.87 -12.94 -12.52
N LEU A 92 -7.27 -13.21 -11.27
CA LEU A 92 -8.63 -12.97 -10.81
C LEU A 92 -8.90 -11.53 -10.36
N ARG A 93 -7.85 -10.79 -10.01
CA ARG A 93 -7.95 -9.44 -9.45
C ARG A 93 -6.94 -8.48 -10.07
N LEU A 94 -7.41 -7.27 -10.35
CA LEU A 94 -6.61 -6.12 -10.76
C LEU A 94 -6.82 -4.98 -9.77
N ASP A 95 -5.78 -4.65 -9.02
CA ASP A 95 -5.76 -3.47 -8.14
C ASP A 95 -5.21 -2.27 -8.88
N LEU A 96 -6.04 -1.26 -9.08
CA LEU A 96 -5.65 0.06 -9.56
C LEU A 96 -5.43 0.95 -8.35
N VAL A 97 -4.19 1.38 -8.11
CA VAL A 97 -3.82 2.18 -6.93
C VAL A 97 -3.11 3.45 -7.36
N GLU A 98 -3.43 4.58 -6.75
CA GLU A 98 -2.76 5.85 -7.07
C GLU A 98 -1.28 5.83 -6.69
N ALA A 99 -0.43 6.22 -7.65
CA ALA A 99 1.00 6.35 -7.40
C ALA A 99 1.27 7.59 -6.53
N LYS A 100 2.16 7.43 -5.55
CA LYS A 100 2.68 8.55 -4.74
C LYS A 100 3.86 9.17 -5.43
N LYS A 101 3.95 10.50 -5.35
CA LYS A 101 5.06 11.24 -5.94
C LYS A 101 6.38 10.76 -5.35
N ASN A 102 7.30 10.32 -6.21
CA ASN A 102 8.66 9.92 -5.85
C ASN A 102 9.55 9.96 -7.10
N GLY A 103 10.81 9.50 -7.00
CA GLY A 103 11.75 9.54 -8.14
C GLY A 103 11.30 8.77 -9.39
N SER A 104 10.40 7.78 -9.26
CA SER A 104 9.83 7.03 -10.39
C SER A 104 8.51 7.65 -10.88
N PHE A 105 7.73 8.26 -10.00
CA PHE A 105 6.43 8.85 -10.31
C PHE A 105 6.48 10.37 -10.11
N ASN A 106 6.94 11.11 -11.11
CA ASN A 106 7.09 12.56 -11.01
C ASN A 106 5.78 13.33 -11.25
N GLU A 107 4.85 12.72 -11.99
CA GLU A 107 3.56 13.29 -12.40
C GLU A 107 2.43 12.40 -11.86
N ILE A 108 1.75 12.88 -10.81
CA ILE A 108 0.65 12.16 -10.13
C ILE A 108 -0.71 12.56 -10.71
N LEU A 109 -1.71 11.71 -10.49
CA LEU A 109 -3.09 12.00 -10.90
C LEU A 109 -3.65 13.23 -10.19
N LEU A 110 -4.53 13.94 -10.90
CA LEU A 110 -5.31 15.06 -10.38
C LEU A 110 -6.71 14.58 -9.96
N GLU A 111 -7.43 15.38 -9.17
CA GLU A 111 -8.83 15.08 -8.80
C GLU A 111 -9.75 14.88 -10.01
N SER A 112 -9.49 15.59 -11.12
CA SER A 112 -10.23 15.42 -12.37
C SER A 112 -10.03 14.04 -13.01
N ASP A 113 -8.88 13.39 -12.76
CA ASP A 113 -8.56 12.08 -13.33
C ASP A 113 -9.39 10.95 -12.70
N TYR A 114 -9.94 11.14 -11.50
CA TYR A 114 -10.72 10.10 -10.83
C TYR A 114 -12.01 9.74 -11.57
N LYS A 115 -12.67 10.75 -12.17
CA LYS A 115 -13.83 10.50 -13.04
C LYS A 115 -13.42 9.74 -14.30
N LYS A 116 -12.22 10.00 -14.82
CA LYS A 116 -11.66 9.30 -15.98
C LYS A 116 -11.34 7.84 -15.66
N VAL A 117 -10.73 7.54 -14.51
CA VAL A 117 -10.48 6.16 -14.06
C VAL A 117 -11.80 5.39 -13.98
N LYS A 118 -12.80 5.92 -13.27
CA LYS A 118 -14.13 5.29 -13.16
C LYS A 118 -14.77 5.06 -14.53
N SER A 119 -14.79 6.08 -15.39
CA SER A 119 -15.35 5.96 -16.73
C SER A 119 -14.64 4.91 -17.59
N ILE A 120 -13.33 4.69 -17.40
CA ILE A 120 -12.61 3.61 -18.06
C ILE A 120 -13.08 2.25 -17.52
N ILE A 121 -13.14 2.08 -16.20
CA ILE A 121 -13.57 0.84 -15.55
C ILE A 121 -14.99 0.46 -15.99
N ASP A 122 -15.93 1.41 -15.98
CA ASP A 122 -17.33 1.19 -16.36
C ASP A 122 -17.49 0.74 -17.83
N LYS A 123 -16.52 1.06 -18.69
CA LYS A 123 -16.51 0.67 -20.11
C LYS A 123 -15.84 -0.68 -20.36
N LEU A 124 -15.23 -1.30 -19.36
CA LEU A 124 -14.58 -2.60 -19.49
C LEU A 124 -15.58 -3.72 -19.24
N ASN A 125 -15.79 -4.56 -20.24
CA ASN A 125 -16.58 -5.78 -20.10
C ASN A 125 -15.64 -6.95 -19.79
N THR A 126 -15.42 -7.23 -18.51
CA THR A 126 -14.48 -8.27 -18.05
C THR A 126 -15.01 -9.00 -16.81
N LYS A 127 -14.53 -10.23 -16.61
CA LYS A 127 -14.75 -11.00 -15.38
C LYS A 127 -13.66 -10.77 -14.32
N VAL A 128 -12.58 -10.07 -14.68
CA VAL A 128 -11.51 -9.71 -13.73
C VAL A 128 -12.10 -8.77 -12.68
N ASN A 129 -11.89 -9.07 -11.41
CA ASN A 129 -12.31 -8.19 -10.32
C ASN A 129 -11.40 -6.96 -10.28
N ILE A 130 -11.85 -5.84 -10.83
CA ILE A 130 -11.11 -4.57 -10.82
C ILE A 130 -11.46 -3.82 -9.54
N VAL A 131 -10.47 -3.61 -8.68
CA VAL A 131 -10.59 -2.78 -7.49
C VAL A 131 -9.82 -1.49 -7.73
N TYR A 132 -10.52 -0.36 -7.67
CA TYR A 132 -9.88 0.95 -7.70
C TYR A 132 -9.80 1.52 -6.29
N GLU A 133 -8.60 1.49 -5.73
CA GLU A 133 -8.30 2.05 -4.42
C GLU A 133 -7.77 3.47 -4.59
N ARG A 134 -8.59 4.44 -4.18
CA ARG A 134 -8.11 5.79 -3.90
C ARG A 134 -7.32 5.73 -2.60
N ASP A 135 -6.21 6.46 -2.51
CA ASP A 135 -5.50 6.67 -1.25
C ASP A 135 -6.37 7.60 -0.37
N ILE A 136 -7.44 7.04 0.20
CA ILE A 136 -8.15 7.65 1.31
C ILE A 136 -7.19 7.49 2.46
N GLU A 137 -6.62 8.59 2.93
CA GLU A 137 -5.83 8.48 4.13
C GLU A 137 -6.76 8.06 5.26
N GLU A 138 -6.43 6.94 5.90
CA GLU A 138 -7.05 6.56 7.16
C GLU A 138 -7.04 7.79 8.07
N PHE A 139 -8.24 8.22 8.45
CA PHE A 139 -8.46 9.46 9.18
C PHE A 139 -7.67 9.48 10.48
N LYS A 140 -7.50 8.29 11.09
CA LYS A 140 -6.91 8.03 12.39
C LYS A 140 -5.90 6.89 12.30
N CYS A 141 -4.82 6.96 13.08
CA CYS A 141 -3.84 5.88 13.19
C CYS A 141 -4.41 4.71 14.02
N GLU A 142 -4.29 3.48 13.51
CA GLU A 142 -4.72 2.26 14.21
C GLU A 142 -4.00 2.05 15.56
N LEU A 143 -2.78 2.56 15.69
CA LEU A 143 -1.98 2.49 16.91
C LEU A 143 -2.43 3.49 17.99
N ASP A 144 -3.36 4.40 17.68
CA ASP A 144 -3.94 5.34 18.63
C ASP A 144 -5.25 4.78 19.23
N LYS A 145 -5.10 3.61 19.86
CA LYS A 145 -6.15 2.89 20.60
C LYS A 145 -5.53 2.29 21.86
N ASP A 146 -6.37 1.84 22.78
CA ASP A 146 -5.89 1.02 23.90
C ASP A 146 -5.18 -0.21 23.36
N LEU A 147 -4.06 -0.59 23.98
CA LEU A 147 -3.18 -1.64 23.49
C LEU A 147 -3.89 -2.97 23.16
N MET A 148 -4.91 -3.32 23.95
CA MET A 148 -5.70 -4.54 23.77
C MET A 148 -6.65 -4.50 22.55
N ASN A 149 -6.92 -3.30 22.03
CA ASN A 149 -7.85 -3.04 20.93
C ASN A 149 -7.14 -2.65 19.61
N ILE A 150 -5.81 -2.74 19.57
CA ILE A 150 -5.03 -2.45 18.37
C ILE A 150 -5.01 -3.68 17.46
N GLU A 151 -5.44 -3.51 16.22
CA GLU A 151 -5.17 -4.49 15.15
C GLU A 151 -3.79 -4.21 14.54
N PHE A 152 -2.77 -4.94 15.02
CA PHE A 152 -1.40 -4.69 14.59
C PHE A 152 -1.13 -5.11 13.14
N GLY A 153 -0.67 -4.16 12.33
CA GLY A 153 -0.01 -4.40 11.05
C GLY A 153 1.51 -4.53 11.22
N LEU A 154 1.98 -5.50 12.01
CA LEU A 154 3.39 -5.64 12.36
C LEU A 154 4.30 -5.73 11.13
N ARG A 155 5.45 -5.05 11.20
CA ARG A 155 6.54 -5.25 10.26
C ARG A 155 7.68 -5.96 10.96
N ILE A 156 8.17 -7.04 10.35
CA ILE A 156 9.35 -7.78 10.82
C ILE A 156 10.45 -7.59 9.78
N SER A 157 11.61 -7.10 10.20
CA SER A 157 12.77 -6.94 9.32
C SER A 157 13.48 -8.28 9.08
N ALA A 158 14.37 -8.34 8.09
CA ALA A 158 15.19 -9.54 7.84
C ALA A 158 16.10 -9.91 9.05
N ASN A 159 16.45 -8.92 9.88
CA ASN A 159 17.23 -9.12 11.10
C ASN A 159 16.37 -9.53 12.30
N GLY A 160 15.06 -9.73 12.10
CA GLY A 160 14.12 -10.13 13.14
C GLY A 160 13.55 -8.97 13.96
N ASP A 161 14.01 -7.72 13.76
CA ASP A 161 13.46 -6.56 14.46
C ASP A 161 11.98 -6.39 14.11
N VAL A 162 11.13 -6.27 15.13
CA VAL A 162 9.69 -6.12 15.00
C VAL A 162 9.30 -4.66 15.22
N PHE A 163 8.42 -4.11 14.39
CA PHE A 163 7.92 -2.74 14.44
C PHE A 163 6.38 -2.74 14.50
N PRO A 164 5.76 -1.75 15.16
CA PRO A 164 4.31 -1.75 15.37
C PRO A 164 3.51 -1.52 14.08
N CYS A 165 4.12 -0.90 13.05
CA CYS A 165 3.53 -0.84 11.71
C CYS A 165 4.59 -0.75 10.61
N GLN A 166 4.18 -0.96 9.35
CA GLN A 166 5.05 -0.90 8.17
C GLN A 166 5.78 0.44 7.94
N TYR A 167 5.24 1.55 8.46
CA TYR A 167 5.81 2.88 8.25
C TYR A 167 6.88 3.27 9.27
N PHE A 168 7.02 2.54 10.38
CA PHE A 168 8.13 2.75 11.30
C PHE A 168 9.38 2.06 10.74
N LEU A 169 10.29 2.85 10.18
CA LEU A 169 11.48 2.34 9.50
C LEU A 169 12.74 2.30 10.37
N ASP A 170 12.85 3.26 11.30
CA ASP A 170 14.06 3.43 12.11
C ASP A 170 14.10 2.49 13.30
N LYS A 171 15.27 1.91 13.55
CA LYS A 171 15.51 0.92 14.62
C LYS A 171 15.08 1.40 16.02
N GLN A 172 15.06 2.71 16.27
CA GLN A 172 14.57 3.27 17.53
C GLN A 172 13.10 2.92 17.82
N PHE A 173 12.29 2.66 16.79
CA PHE A 173 10.89 2.24 16.90
C PHE A 173 10.69 0.72 16.88
N SER A 174 11.77 -0.07 16.83
CA SER A 174 11.65 -1.51 17.03
C SER A 174 11.05 -1.79 18.41
N ILE A 175 10.08 -2.67 18.51
CA ILE A 175 9.44 -3.08 19.77
C ILE A 175 9.99 -4.40 20.32
N GLY A 176 10.89 -5.06 19.58
CA GLY A 176 11.58 -6.27 20.01
C GLY A 176 12.21 -7.03 18.84
N ASN A 177 12.66 -8.27 19.07
CA ASN A 177 13.23 -9.12 18.03
C ASN A 177 12.67 -10.54 18.09
N ILE A 178 12.13 -11.03 16.97
CA ILE A 178 11.43 -12.33 16.91
C ILE A 178 12.36 -13.54 17.12
N TYR A 179 13.68 -13.36 17.01
CA TYR A 179 14.65 -14.42 17.30
C TYR A 179 14.97 -14.55 18.80
N HIS A 180 14.56 -13.59 19.62
CA HIS A 180 14.88 -13.54 21.05
C HIS A 180 13.65 -13.46 21.96
N ASN A 181 12.49 -13.06 21.43
CA ASN A 181 11.26 -12.85 22.19
C ASN A 181 10.06 -13.45 21.45
N THR A 182 9.02 -13.84 22.20
CA THR A 182 7.74 -14.22 21.60
C THR A 182 7.02 -12.97 21.07
N LEU A 183 6.09 -13.14 20.12
CA LEU A 183 5.27 -12.02 19.65
C LEU A 183 4.43 -11.42 20.79
N GLU A 184 3.97 -12.24 21.73
CA GLU A 184 3.20 -11.80 22.89
C GLU A 184 4.04 -10.85 23.77
N ASP A 185 5.27 -11.25 24.11
CA ASP A 185 6.20 -10.41 24.89
C ASP A 185 6.52 -9.10 24.16
N ILE A 186 6.67 -9.15 22.84
CA ILE A 186 6.97 -7.98 22.01
C ILE A 186 5.77 -7.01 21.99
N ILE A 187 4.56 -7.53 21.77
CA ILE A 187 3.33 -6.72 21.65
C ILE A 187 2.93 -6.13 23.00
N TYR A 188 2.96 -6.93 24.07
CA TYR A 188 2.52 -6.50 25.40
C TYR A 188 3.63 -6.00 26.31
N GLY A 189 4.88 -6.01 25.82
CA GLY A 189 6.04 -5.51 26.55
C GLY A 189 6.09 -3.99 26.67
N ASP A 190 6.91 -3.52 27.62
CA ASP A 190 7.03 -2.11 27.97
C ASP A 190 7.49 -1.21 26.82
N LYS A 191 8.26 -1.76 25.88
CA LYS A 191 8.75 -1.00 24.73
C LYS A 191 7.61 -0.59 23.80
N ASN A 192 6.68 -1.51 23.51
CA ASN A 192 5.51 -1.20 22.70
C ASN A 192 4.56 -0.28 23.46
N LYS A 193 4.29 -0.55 24.74
CA LYS A 193 3.46 0.34 25.60
C LYS A 193 3.94 1.79 25.55
N LYS A 194 5.24 2.03 25.75
CA LYS A 194 5.83 3.37 25.64
C LYS A 194 5.62 4.03 24.28
N ILE A 195 5.72 3.26 23.18
CA ILE A 195 5.47 3.82 21.84
C ILE A 195 3.99 4.17 21.67
N ILE A 196 3.07 3.31 22.11
CA ILE A 196 1.62 3.57 22.04
C ILE A 196 1.24 4.78 22.91
N ASP A 197 1.80 4.89 24.11
CA ASP A 197 1.60 6.05 25.00
C ASP A 197 2.10 7.34 24.35
N LEU A 198 3.28 7.31 23.70
CA LEU A 198 3.78 8.48 22.97
C LEU A 198 2.87 8.85 21.81
N ILE A 199 2.30 7.87 21.10
CA ILE A 199 1.37 8.10 19.98
C ILE A 199 0.09 8.76 20.47
N SER A 200 -0.50 8.28 21.58
CA SER A 200 -1.75 8.81 22.11
C SER A 200 -1.64 10.24 22.65
N LEU A 201 -0.46 10.61 23.15
CA LEU A 201 -0.20 11.97 23.62
C LEU A 201 -0.09 13.01 22.50
N ARG A 202 0.18 12.59 21.24
CA ARG A 202 0.53 13.53 20.15
C ARG A 202 -0.48 14.65 19.95
N LYS A 203 -1.78 14.35 20.01
CA LYS A 203 -2.84 15.36 19.84
C LYS A 203 -2.68 16.53 20.83
N SER A 204 -2.33 16.25 22.07
CA SER A 204 -2.20 17.22 23.15
C SER A 204 -0.95 18.08 23.06
N PHE A 205 0.11 17.58 22.42
CA PHE A 205 1.40 18.28 22.31
C PHE A 205 1.61 19.00 20.96
N ILE A 206 0.79 18.70 19.95
CA ILE A 206 0.85 19.38 18.65
C ILE A 206 -0.17 20.52 18.65
N LYS A 207 0.30 21.77 18.80
CA LYS A 207 -0.56 22.98 18.84
C LYS A 207 -1.57 23.07 17.68
N LYS A 208 -1.14 22.70 16.46
CA LYS A 208 -2.04 22.69 15.29
C LYS A 208 -3.19 21.68 15.41
N CYS A 209 -3.03 20.64 16.22
CA CYS A 209 -4.02 19.60 16.46
C CYS A 209 -4.91 19.90 17.66
N THR A 210 -4.39 20.54 18.72
CA THR A 210 -5.20 21.00 19.86
C THR A 210 -6.28 21.99 19.41
N ASP A 211 -5.94 22.88 18.47
CA ASP A 211 -6.83 23.94 17.99
C ASP A 211 -7.68 23.50 16.78
N CYS A 212 -7.60 22.22 16.38
CA CYS A 212 -8.24 21.73 15.16
C CYS A 212 -9.67 21.25 15.41
N VAL A 213 -10.62 21.76 14.63
CA VAL A 213 -12.03 21.32 14.66
C VAL A 213 -12.26 19.83 14.37
N TYR A 214 -11.30 19.17 13.70
CA TYR A 214 -11.33 17.73 13.44
C TYR A 214 -10.36 16.94 14.34
N GLY A 215 -9.82 17.57 15.38
CA GLY A 215 -8.77 17.00 16.24
C GLY A 215 -9.13 15.62 16.78
N ASP A 216 -10.33 15.45 17.33
CA ASP A 216 -10.82 14.17 17.90
C ASP A 216 -11.08 13.07 16.87
N LYS A 217 -11.32 13.44 15.61
CA LYS A 217 -11.53 12.48 14.54
C LYS A 217 -10.22 11.99 13.93
N CYS A 218 -9.20 12.84 13.98
CA CYS A 218 -7.92 12.63 13.32
C CYS A 218 -6.82 12.15 14.27
N ASN A 219 -6.86 12.58 15.53
CA ASN A 219 -5.85 12.33 16.56
C ASN A 219 -4.41 12.50 16.06
N ALA A 220 -4.15 13.65 15.44
CA ALA A 220 -2.84 14.02 14.88
C ALA A 220 -2.29 13.13 13.74
N GLY A 221 -3.13 12.27 13.13
CA GLY A 221 -2.76 11.49 11.96
C GLY A 221 -1.63 10.50 12.18
N CYS A 222 -0.89 10.18 11.13
CA CYS A 222 0.10 9.10 11.16
C CYS A 222 1.42 9.52 11.85
N PRO A 223 1.77 8.96 13.02
CA PRO A 223 3.01 9.30 13.73
C PRO A 223 4.26 8.90 12.94
N ALA A 224 4.21 7.77 12.24
CA ALA A 224 5.32 7.29 11.44
C ALA A 224 5.61 8.21 10.25
N LYS A 225 4.58 8.70 9.53
CA LYS A 225 4.75 9.71 8.47
C LYS A 225 5.29 11.04 9.02
N ALA A 226 4.79 11.49 10.18
CA ALA A 226 5.30 12.70 10.83
C ALA A 226 6.81 12.58 11.13
N TYR A 227 7.25 11.43 11.63
CA TYR A 227 8.65 11.15 11.83
C TYR A 227 9.45 11.05 10.52
N LEU A 228 8.97 10.31 9.52
CA LEU A 228 9.67 10.18 8.23
C LEU A 228 9.88 11.53 7.52
N ASN A 229 8.91 12.45 7.66
CA ASN A 229 8.97 13.75 7.00
C ASN A 229 9.76 14.79 7.79
N ASN A 230 9.78 14.71 9.12
CA ASN A 230 10.28 15.79 9.99
C ASN A 230 11.27 15.33 11.07
N ASN A 231 11.64 14.04 11.12
CA ASN A 231 12.42 13.41 12.18
C ASN A 231 11.88 13.64 13.60
N ASN A 232 10.57 13.86 13.74
CA ASN A 232 9.92 14.12 15.02
C ASN A 232 8.46 13.65 15.01
N ILE A 233 8.11 12.71 15.90
CA ILE A 233 6.74 12.18 16.00
C ILE A 233 5.75 13.25 16.47
N PHE A 234 6.17 14.26 17.23
CA PHE A 234 5.33 15.36 17.73
C PHE A 234 5.17 16.49 16.69
N THR A 235 5.07 16.11 15.42
CA THR A 235 4.74 17.01 14.31
C THR A 235 3.56 16.46 13.50
N ILE A 236 3.08 17.25 12.54
CA ILE A 236 2.02 16.81 11.62
C ILE A 236 2.61 15.92 10.51
N ASP A 237 1.79 14.99 10.00
CA ASP A 237 2.19 14.03 8.97
C ASP A 237 2.27 14.60 7.55
N GLY A 238 1.92 15.88 7.37
CA GLY A 238 1.91 16.55 6.07
C GLY A 238 0.59 16.48 5.32
N SER A 239 -0.40 15.74 5.84
CA SER A 239 -1.63 15.46 5.10
C SER A 239 -2.89 16.09 5.69
N CYS A 240 -2.74 17.07 6.59
CA CYS A 240 -3.85 17.74 7.24
C CYS A 240 -4.84 18.38 6.26
N TYR A 241 -4.34 18.97 5.16
CA TYR A 241 -5.20 19.63 4.16
C TYR A 241 -6.17 18.65 3.50
N LYS A 242 -5.64 17.53 2.97
CA LYS A 242 -6.44 16.49 2.33
C LYS A 242 -7.49 15.92 3.29
N ARG A 243 -7.08 15.55 4.52
CA ARG A 243 -8.00 15.03 5.53
C ARG A 243 -9.09 16.02 5.93
N LYS A 244 -8.77 17.32 6.02
CA LYS A 244 -9.78 18.37 6.27
C LYS A 244 -10.82 18.47 5.15
N LEU A 245 -10.39 18.37 3.89
CA LEU A 245 -11.29 18.34 2.74
C LEU A 245 -12.17 17.08 2.75
N ASP A 246 -11.58 15.92 3.03
CA ASP A 246 -12.31 14.65 3.10
C ASP A 246 -13.36 14.67 4.22
N PHE A 247 -13.03 15.21 5.40
CA PHE A 247 -14.01 15.41 6.47
C PHE A 247 -15.12 16.38 6.04
N ALA A 248 -14.78 17.54 5.46
CA ALA A 248 -15.78 18.51 5.02
C ALA A 248 -16.75 17.89 4.01
N ASN A 249 -16.23 17.15 3.02
CA ASN A 249 -17.03 16.46 2.02
C ASN A 249 -17.91 15.35 2.61
N TYR A 250 -17.40 14.62 3.61
CA TYR A 250 -18.19 13.61 4.32
C TYR A 250 -19.38 14.24 5.05
N TYR A 251 -19.16 15.35 5.77
CA TYR A 251 -20.23 16.04 6.49
C TYR A 251 -21.24 16.72 5.57
N ILE A 252 -20.80 17.30 4.45
CA ILE A 252 -21.71 17.87 3.43
C ILE A 252 -22.68 16.81 2.90
N LYS A 253 -22.24 15.54 2.77
CA LYS A 253 -23.11 14.45 2.29
C LYS A 253 -24.12 13.95 3.32
N LEU A 254 -23.96 14.32 4.59
CA LEU A 254 -24.89 13.95 5.67
C LEU A 254 -26.00 14.97 5.89
N ILE A 255 -25.90 16.14 5.26
CA ILE A 255 -26.91 17.21 5.24
C ILE A 255 -27.74 17.05 3.97
#